data_AF-A0A522FIQ6-F1
#
_entry.id   AF-A0A522FIQ6-F1
#
_cell.length_a   1.000
_cell.length_b   1.000
_cell.length_c   1.000
_cell.angle_alpha   90.00
_cell.angle_beta   90.00
_cell.angle_gamma   90.00
#
_symmetry.space_group_name_H-M   'P 1'
#
loop_
_entity.id
_entity.type
_entity.pdbx_description
1 polymer ?
#
loop_
_entity_poly.entity_id
_entity_poly.type
_entity_poly.pdbx_seq_one_letter_code
_entity_poly.pdbx_strand_id
1 'polypeptide(L)'
;KPIFIAAIKGMTVKDAINIVRGQNNAATMYLKNTTSPELKNKFQPVIKTSLDNVNATKYWSDLITTYNKIPLVRKMNPNLTEYVTDKAINGLFVMIAKEEIRIRKDPMARTSELLKKVFGN
;
A
#
# COMPACT_ATOMS: atom_id res chain seq x y z
N LYS A 1 0.45 -2.90 12.14
CA LYS A 1 0.07 -4.31 12.40
C LYS A 1 -1.45 -4.53 12.57
N PRO A 2 -2.22 -3.76 13.37
CA PRO A 2 -3.65 -4.07 13.58
C PRO A 2 -4.50 -3.94 12.31
N ILE A 3 -4.19 -2.97 11.43
CA ILE A 3 -4.94 -2.70 10.19
C ILE A 3 -5.08 -3.95 9.29
N PHE A 4 -3.96 -4.59 8.95
CA PHE A 4 -3.97 -5.78 8.10
C PHE A 4 -4.64 -6.98 8.80
N ILE A 5 -4.43 -7.13 10.11
CA ILE A 5 -5.06 -8.21 10.88
C ILE A 5 -6.58 -8.03 10.92
N ALA A 6 -7.06 -6.80 11.11
CA ALA A 6 -8.48 -6.47 11.09
C ALA A 6 -9.10 -6.77 9.72
N ALA A 7 -8.43 -6.39 8.63
CA ALA A 7 -8.88 -6.72 7.28
C ALA A 7 -8.95 -8.23 7.03
N ILE A 8 -7.96 -8.99 7.49
CA ILE A 8 -7.96 -10.46 7.37
C ILE A 8 -9.10 -11.07 8.21
N LYS A 9 -9.33 -10.58 9.43
CA LYS A 9 -10.41 -11.07 10.30
C LYS A 9 -11.80 -10.71 9.77
N GLY A 10 -11.94 -9.61 9.03
CA GLY A 10 -13.17 -9.20 8.37
C GLY A 10 -13.41 -9.86 7.01
N MET A 11 -12.54 -10.77 6.58
CA MET A 11 -12.65 -11.43 5.27
C MET A 11 -13.82 -12.41 5.24
N THR A 12 -14.68 -12.28 4.22
CA THR A 12 -15.75 -13.24 4.01
C THR A 12 -15.24 -14.49 3.28
N VAL A 13 -15.99 -15.59 3.35
CA VAL A 13 -15.69 -16.80 2.57
C VAL A 13 -15.67 -16.50 1.07
N LYS A 14 -16.55 -15.61 0.59
CA LYS A 14 -16.58 -15.17 -0.81
C LYS A 14 -15.29 -14.45 -1.20
N ASP A 15 -14.77 -13.57 -0.35
CA ASP A 15 -13.51 -12.87 -0.58
C ASP A 15 -12.35 -13.86 -0.64
N ALA A 16 -12.30 -14.83 0.28
CA ALA A 16 -11.29 -15.88 0.28
C ALA A 16 -11.31 -16.71 -1.02
N ILE A 17 -12.50 -17.11 -1.49
CA ILE A 17 -12.67 -17.81 -2.78
C ILE A 17 -12.17 -16.95 -3.94
N ASN A 18 -12.54 -15.66 -3.96
CA ASN A 18 -12.11 -14.72 -5.00
C ASN A 18 -10.60 -14.50 -4.98
N ILE A 19 -9.96 -14.52 -3.81
CA ILE A 19 -8.51 -14.42 -3.69
C ILE A 19 -7.84 -15.67 -4.26
N VAL A 20 -8.32 -16.87 -3.92
CA VAL A 20 -7.75 -18.13 -4.39
C VAL A 20 -7.89 -18.28 -5.90
N ARG A 21 -9.08 -17.98 -6.44
CA ARG A 21 -9.38 -18.12 -7.88
C ARG A 21 -8.98 -16.91 -8.73
N GLY A 22 -8.65 -15.79 -8.08
CA GLY A 22 -8.33 -14.53 -8.73
C GLY A 22 -6.93 -14.49 -9.31
N GLN A 23 -6.58 -13.33 -9.86
CA GLN A 23 -5.25 -13.07 -10.42
C GLN A 23 -4.14 -13.19 -9.38
N ASN A 24 -2.88 -13.21 -9.84
CA ASN A 24 -1.71 -13.43 -8.99
C ASN A 24 -1.49 -12.39 -7.86
N ASN A 25 -2.21 -11.28 -7.88
CA ASN A 25 -2.17 -10.23 -6.86
C ASN A 25 -3.52 -10.03 -6.15
N ALA A 26 -4.45 -10.99 -6.22
CA ALA A 26 -5.80 -10.82 -5.71
C ALA A 26 -5.85 -10.56 -4.20
N ALA A 27 -4.97 -11.16 -3.40
CA ALA A 27 -4.89 -10.87 -1.96
C ALA A 27 -4.40 -9.43 -1.73
N THR A 28 -3.41 -9.00 -2.50
CA THR A 28 -2.89 -7.63 -2.45
C THR A 28 -3.97 -6.61 -2.78
N MET A 29 -4.78 -6.86 -3.80
CA MET A 29 -5.89 -5.98 -4.19
C MET A 29 -6.97 -5.92 -3.11
N TYR A 30 -7.32 -7.06 -2.51
CA TYR A 30 -8.24 -7.11 -1.38
C TYR A 30 -7.73 -6.26 -0.21
N LEU A 31 -6.48 -6.48 0.21
CA LEU A 31 -5.87 -5.72 1.30
C LEU A 31 -5.81 -4.23 0.95
N LYS A 32 -5.44 -3.88 -0.28
CA LYS A 32 -5.41 -2.49 -0.74
C LYS A 32 -6.76 -1.82 -0.57
N ASN A 33 -7.82 -2.46 -1.04
CA ASN A 33 -9.16 -1.86 -1.00
C ASN A 33 -9.71 -1.74 0.43
N THR A 34 -9.41 -2.69 1.30
CA THR A 34 -9.94 -2.73 2.67
C THR A 34 -9.12 -1.92 3.67
N THR A 35 -7.84 -1.68 3.40
CA THR A 35 -6.93 -1.03 4.38
C THR A 35 -6.45 0.36 3.98
N SER A 36 -6.55 0.75 2.70
CA SER A 36 -6.00 2.04 2.23
C SER A 36 -6.51 3.26 3.02
N PRO A 37 -7.81 3.39 3.34
CA PRO A 37 -8.29 4.55 4.11
C PRO A 37 -7.63 4.67 5.49
N GLU A 38 -7.54 3.56 6.22
CA GLU A 38 -6.93 3.56 7.56
C GLU A 38 -5.40 3.76 7.47
N LEU A 39 -4.75 3.18 6.47
CA LEU A 39 -3.33 3.40 6.21
C LEU A 39 -3.03 4.87 5.92
N LYS A 40 -3.85 5.55 5.10
CA LYS A 40 -3.73 6.99 4.86
C LYS A 40 -3.82 7.76 6.17
N ASN A 41 -4.85 7.52 6.97
CA ASN A 41 -5.06 8.20 8.25
C ASN A 41 -3.89 8.03 9.22
N LYS A 42 -3.25 6.85 9.24
CA LYS A 42 -2.11 6.59 10.13
C LYS A 42 -0.78 7.09 9.58
N PHE A 43 -0.59 7.07 8.26
CA PHE A 43 0.71 7.41 7.66
C PHE A 43 0.83 8.91 7.40
N GLN A 44 -0.28 9.59 7.10
CA GLN A 44 -0.28 11.00 6.74
C GLN A 44 0.38 11.91 7.80
N PRO A 45 0.14 11.75 9.12
CA PRO A 45 0.81 12.58 10.13
C PRO A 45 2.33 12.38 10.15
N VAL A 46 2.78 11.13 10.03
CA VAL A 46 4.21 10.78 10.04
C VAL A 46 4.92 11.34 8.81
N ILE A 47 4.27 11.23 7.65
CA ILE A 47 4.77 11.79 6.38
C ILE A 47 4.79 13.32 6.45
N LYS A 48 3.72 13.94 6.96
CA LYS A 48 3.64 15.39 7.15
C LYS A 48 4.82 15.89 7.98
N THR A 49 5.05 15.31 9.16
CA THR A 49 6.18 15.68 10.04
C THR A 49 7.51 15.54 9.32
N SER A 50 7.69 14.46 8.55
CA SER A 50 8.94 14.22 7.81
C SER A 50 9.17 15.25 6.70
N LEU A 51 8.11 15.67 6.00
CA LEU A 51 8.18 16.68 4.93
C LEU A 51 8.35 18.09 5.48
N ASP A 52 7.71 18.40 6.61
CA ASP A 52 7.82 19.71 7.26
C ASP A 52 9.23 19.95 7.78
N ASN A 53 9.93 18.93 8.29
CA ASN A 53 11.32 19.02 8.73
C ASN A 53 12.29 19.49 7.63
N VAL A 54 11.92 19.34 6.35
CA VAL A 54 12.73 19.74 5.19
C VAL A 54 12.09 20.89 4.41
N ASN A 55 11.07 21.56 4.96
CA ASN A 55 10.28 22.62 4.31
C ASN A 55 9.70 22.24 2.94
N ALA A 56 9.56 20.94 2.63
CA ALA A 56 9.16 20.48 1.30
C ALA A 56 7.71 20.85 0.95
N THR A 57 6.83 20.91 1.96
CA THR A 57 5.41 21.24 1.79
C THR A 57 5.20 22.64 1.23
N LYS A 58 5.99 23.63 1.68
CA LYS A 58 5.91 25.03 1.21
C LYS A 58 6.32 25.16 -0.26
N TYR A 59 7.54 24.73 -0.59
CA TYR A 59 8.08 24.90 -1.95
C TYR A 59 7.31 24.11 -3.00
N TRP A 60 6.82 22.91 -2.66
CA TRP A 60 6.03 22.11 -3.58
C TRP A 60 4.71 22.78 -3.98
N SER A 61 3.99 23.35 -3.01
CA SER A 61 2.68 23.96 -3.27
C SER A 61 2.80 25.11 -4.28
N ASP A 62 3.78 25.99 -4.12
CA ASP A 62 3.99 27.15 -5.00
C ASP A 62 4.39 26.71 -6.42
N LEU A 63 5.30 25.74 -6.52
CA LEU A 63 5.77 25.20 -7.79
C LEU A 63 4.64 24.49 -8.56
N ILE A 64 3.91 23.59 -7.89
CA ILE A 64 2.84 22.81 -8.53
C ILE A 64 1.64 23.67 -8.89
N THR A 65 1.30 24.66 -8.06
CA THR A 65 0.24 25.62 -8.40
C THR A 65 0.57 26.39 -9.68
N THR A 66 1.85 26.75 -9.86
CA THR A 66 2.32 27.43 -11.08
C THR A 66 2.35 26.48 -12.28
N TYR A 67 2.92 25.29 -12.13
CA TYR A 67 2.91 24.24 -13.16
C TYR A 67 1.49 23.92 -13.64
N ASN A 68 0.54 23.81 -12.71
CA ASN A 68 -0.85 23.55 -13.02
C ASN A 68 -1.52 24.68 -13.80
N LYS A 69 -0.98 25.90 -13.90
CA LYS A 69 -1.57 26.98 -14.73
C LYS A 69 -1.25 26.81 -16.22
N ILE A 70 -0.28 25.99 -16.58
CA ILE A 70 0.09 25.76 -17.99
C ILE A 70 -1.06 25.00 -18.68
N PRO A 71 -1.58 25.47 -19.82
CA PRO A 71 -2.59 24.74 -20.57
C PRO A 71 -2.01 23.44 -21.14
N LEU A 72 -2.86 22.43 -21.34
CA LEU A 72 -2.52 21.11 -21.89
C LEU A 72 -1.57 20.23 -21.04
N VAL A 73 -1.17 20.67 -19.85
CA VAL A 73 -0.43 19.80 -18.91
C VAL A 73 -1.36 18.92 -18.07
N ARG A 74 -0.86 17.76 -17.63
CA ARG A 74 -1.54 16.93 -16.65
C ARG A 74 -1.43 17.58 -15.26
N LYS A 75 -2.56 17.99 -14.70
CA LYS A 75 -2.63 18.59 -13.35
C LYS A 75 -2.06 17.64 -12.29
N MET A 76 -1.33 18.21 -11.34
CA MET A 76 -0.75 17.52 -10.19
C MET A 76 -1.36 18.02 -8.88
N ASN A 77 -1.33 17.21 -7.82
CA ASN A 77 -1.85 17.61 -6.51
C ASN A 77 -0.86 18.57 -5.82
N PRO A 78 -1.24 19.83 -5.53
CA PRO A 78 -0.38 20.78 -4.82
C PRO A 78 -0.21 20.42 -3.33
N ASN A 79 -1.06 19.54 -2.77
CA ASN A 79 -0.88 19.01 -1.42
C ASN A 79 0.20 17.90 -1.44
N LEU A 80 1.44 18.28 -1.14
CA LEU A 80 2.57 17.34 -1.11
C LEU A 80 2.34 16.19 -0.14
N THR A 81 1.79 16.49 1.04
CA THR A 81 1.57 15.50 2.10
C THR A 81 0.63 14.39 1.63
N GLU A 82 -0.50 14.77 1.03
CA GLU A 82 -1.45 13.81 0.47
C GLU A 82 -0.83 13.02 -0.70
N TYR A 83 -0.16 13.72 -1.61
CA TYR A 83 0.49 13.11 -2.76
C TYR A 83 1.54 12.05 -2.37
N VAL A 84 2.43 12.39 -1.45
CA VAL A 84 3.48 11.48 -0.96
C VAL A 84 2.88 10.34 -0.15
N THR A 85 1.83 10.60 0.64
CA THR A 85 1.10 9.54 1.37
C THR A 85 0.52 8.50 0.41
N ASP A 86 -0.13 8.96 -0.66
CA ASP A 86 -0.68 8.08 -1.68
C ASP A 86 0.42 7.30 -2.42
N LYS A 87 1.55 7.95 -2.73
CA LYS A 87 2.69 7.27 -3.36
C LYS A 87 3.33 6.24 -2.46
N ALA A 88 3.50 6.54 -1.17
CA ALA A 88 4.05 5.62 -0.19
C ALA A 88 3.16 4.37 -0.03
N ILE A 89 1.85 4.56 0.12
CA ILE A 89 0.90 3.45 0.22
C ILE A 89 0.86 2.63 -1.07
N ASN A 90 0.88 3.28 -2.24
CA ASN A 90 0.96 2.57 -3.51
C ASN A 90 2.26 1.75 -3.62
N GLY A 91 3.40 2.31 -3.21
CA GLY A 91 4.68 1.60 -3.17
C GLY A 91 4.67 0.40 -2.23
N LEU A 92 4.05 0.54 -1.05
CA LEU A 92 3.82 -0.57 -0.14
C LEU A 92 3.08 -1.73 -0.82
N PHE A 93 1.98 -1.45 -1.53
CA PHE A 93 1.22 -2.48 -2.23
C PHE A 93 1.93 -3.05 -3.45
N VAL A 94 2.81 -2.30 -4.11
CA VAL A 94 3.71 -2.86 -5.13
C VAL A 94 4.62 -3.93 -4.53
N MET A 95 5.16 -3.69 -3.33
CA MET A 95 6.01 -4.67 -2.65
C MET A 95 5.22 -5.89 -2.17
N ILE A 96 4.02 -5.69 -1.63
CA ILE A 96 3.13 -6.80 -1.23
C ILE A 96 2.75 -7.65 -2.46
N ALA A 97 2.40 -7.03 -3.59
CA ALA A 97 2.10 -7.76 -4.83
C ALA A 97 3.28 -8.62 -5.30
N LYS A 98 4.50 -8.08 -5.24
CA LYS A 98 5.72 -8.84 -5.58
C LYS A 98 5.88 -10.06 -4.67
N GLU A 99 5.62 -9.91 -3.38
CA GLU A 99 5.70 -11.02 -2.42
C GLU A 99 4.60 -12.06 -2.66
N GLU A 100 3.36 -11.64 -2.89
CA GLU A 100 2.25 -12.54 -3.21
C GLU A 100 2.54 -13.37 -4.46
N ILE A 101 3.04 -12.74 -5.53
CA ILE A 101 3.43 -13.43 -6.76
C ILE A 101 4.50 -14.49 -6.48
N ARG A 102 5.49 -14.17 -5.63
CA ARG A 102 6.52 -15.14 -5.23
C ARG A 102 5.90 -16.33 -4.50
N ILE A 103 5.03 -16.08 -3.53
CA ILE A 103 4.34 -17.13 -2.75
C ILE A 103 3.48 -18.01 -3.67
N ARG A 104 2.78 -17.43 -4.66
CA ARG A 104 1.95 -18.20 -5.60
C ARG A 104 2.77 -19.06 -6.56
N LYS A 105 3.97 -18.60 -6.95
CA LYS A 105 4.87 -19.34 -7.85
C LYS A 105 5.55 -20.51 -7.15
N ASP A 106 5.89 -20.35 -5.86
CA ASP A 106 6.49 -21.41 -5.07
C ASP A 106 5.83 -21.54 -3.69
N PRO A 107 4.62 -22.13 -3.62
CA PRO A 107 3.92 -22.31 -2.36
C PRO A 107 4.63 -23.34 -1.46
N MET A 108 5.29 -24.33 -2.06
CA MET A 108 5.85 -25.50 -1.36
C MET A 108 7.17 -25.20 -0.65
N ALA A 109 8.01 -24.30 -1.18
CA ALA A 109 9.21 -23.87 -0.45
C ALA A 109 8.87 -23.14 0.86
N ARG A 110 7.78 -22.34 0.86
CA ARG A 110 7.31 -21.62 2.06
C ARG A 110 6.61 -22.51 3.07
N THR A 111 5.86 -23.53 2.64
CA THR A 111 5.26 -24.49 3.58
C THR A 111 6.35 -25.32 4.27
N SER A 112 7.42 -25.73 3.57
CA SER A 112 8.53 -26.42 4.24
C SER A 112 9.24 -25.53 5.27
N GLU A 113 9.46 -24.25 4.97
CA GLU A 113 10.11 -23.31 5.93
C GLU A 113 9.23 -23.02 7.15
N LEU A 114 7.93 -22.74 6.93
CA LEU A 114 6.99 -22.48 8.03
C LEU A 114 6.76 -23.75 8.86
N LEU A 115 6.53 -24.91 8.23
CA LEU A 115 6.38 -26.18 8.92
C LEU A 115 7.64 -26.55 9.70
N LYS A 116 8.85 -26.34 9.16
CA LYS A 116 10.11 -26.51 9.92
C LYS A 116 10.22 -25.54 11.10
N LYS A 117 9.68 -24.32 11.00
CA LYS A 117 9.76 -23.33 12.08
C LYS A 117 8.78 -23.57 13.24
N VAL A 118 7.64 -24.22 12.98
CA VAL A 118 6.65 -24.55 14.03
C VAL A 118 6.65 -26.01 14.48
N PHE A 119 7.16 -26.94 13.68
CA PHE A 119 7.19 -28.37 13.98
C PHE A 119 8.60 -28.98 13.92
N GLY A 120 9.63 -28.19 13.56
CA GLY A 120 11.03 -28.57 13.66
C GLY A 120 11.60 -28.19 15.02
N ASN A 121 11.03 -28.77 16.07
CA ASN A 121 11.64 -29.03 17.37
C ASN A 121 10.80 -30.12 18.05
#